data_AF-A0A947X8S1-F1
#
_entry.id   AF-A0A947X8S1-F1
#
_cell.length_a   1.000
_cell.length_b   1.000
_cell.length_c   1.000
_cell.angle_alpha   90.00
_cell.angle_beta   90.00
_cell.angle_gamma   90.00
#
_symmetry.space_group_name_H-M   'P 1'
#
loop_
_entity.id
_entity.type
_entity.pdbx_description
1 polymer ?
#
loop_
_entity_poly.entity_id
_entity_poly.type
_entity_poly.pdbx_seq_one_letter_code
_entity_poly.pdbx_strand_id
1 'polypeptide(L)'
;MTKIHFYIQIPDFCARIGVAILLWYRKRKYGCAFRKIKLTRGKYAKVSQEDFEEINSHKWQAVNSHNDTFYAYRMIRINDVRKRLWMHREIMKLPPFDSAQGKESFVVDHGDGDGLNNTKNNLSIVTPAENSYNRRKMERSCASKYKGVTLDKRRNKYRAQITFKGIVIRLGSFDNEIAAAKAYDEAARELYREYAKLNFP
;
A
#
# COMPACT_ATOMS: atom_id res chain seq x y z
N MET A 1 -37.48 -46.35 -4.23
CA MET A 1 -37.42 -45.32 -3.16
C MET A 1 -37.51 -43.94 -3.80
N THR A 2 -38.69 -43.33 -3.74
CA THR A 2 -38.99 -42.01 -4.32
C THR A 2 -38.36 -40.92 -3.44
N LYS A 3 -37.44 -40.13 -3.99
CA LYS A 3 -36.88 -38.96 -3.29
C LYS A 3 -37.95 -37.88 -3.21
N ILE A 4 -38.37 -37.54 -2.00
CA ILE A 4 -39.27 -36.42 -1.75
C ILE A 4 -38.42 -35.15 -1.77
N HIS A 5 -38.71 -34.25 -2.71
CA HIS A 5 -38.06 -32.94 -2.79
C HIS A 5 -38.92 -31.92 -2.03
N PHE A 6 -38.38 -31.39 -0.94
CA PHE A 6 -38.98 -30.27 -0.21
C PHE A 6 -38.30 -28.97 -0.61
N TYR A 7 -39.10 -27.96 -0.91
CA TYR A 7 -38.66 -26.61 -1.18
C TYR A 7 -39.01 -25.74 0.03
N ILE A 8 -38.00 -25.17 0.67
CA ILE A 8 -38.17 -24.23 1.78
C ILE A 8 -37.92 -22.83 1.22
N GLN A 9 -38.95 -21.98 1.22
CA GLN A 9 -38.75 -20.56 0.91
C GLN A 9 -38.06 -19.87 2.09
N ILE A 10 -36.84 -19.41 1.86
CA ILE A 10 -36.11 -18.60 2.83
C ILE A 10 -36.60 -17.15 2.68
N PRO A 11 -37.11 -16.51 3.75
CA PRO A 11 -37.47 -15.10 3.68
C PRO A 11 -36.28 -14.23 3.27
N ASP A 12 -36.52 -13.24 2.41
CA ASP A 12 -35.46 -12.36 1.86
C ASP A 12 -34.56 -11.73 2.93
N PHE A 13 -35.12 -11.41 4.10
CA PHE A 13 -34.34 -10.88 5.22
C PHE A 13 -33.32 -11.90 5.77
N CYS A 14 -33.71 -13.17 5.92
CA CYS A 14 -32.82 -14.24 6.36
C CYS A 14 -31.73 -14.50 5.31
N ALA A 15 -32.08 -14.43 4.01
CA ALA A 15 -31.11 -14.53 2.92
C ALA A 15 -30.10 -13.36 2.96
N ARG A 16 -30.55 -12.13 3.19
CA ARG A 16 -29.68 -10.95 3.33
C ARG A 16 -28.73 -11.05 4.52
N ILE A 17 -29.20 -11.54 5.67
CA ILE A 17 -28.33 -11.80 6.84
C ILE A 17 -27.31 -12.89 6.51
N GLY A 18 -27.74 -14.00 5.91
CA GLY A 18 -26.85 -15.09 5.52
C GLY A 18 -25.76 -14.63 4.54
N VAL A 19 -26.14 -13.80 3.55
CA VAL A 19 -25.19 -13.17 2.62
C VAL A 19 -24.24 -12.23 3.35
N ALA A 20 -24.72 -11.41 4.28
CA ALA A 20 -23.86 -10.51 5.06
C ALA A 20 -22.84 -11.28 5.92
N ILE A 21 -23.26 -12.36 6.58
CA ILE A 21 -22.37 -13.24 7.37
C ILE A 21 -21.35 -13.94 6.46
N LEU A 22 -21.78 -14.44 5.30
CA LEU A 22 -20.89 -15.08 4.33
C LEU A 22 -19.86 -14.09 3.76
N LEU A 23 -20.29 -12.89 3.39
CA LEU A 23 -19.40 -11.83 2.90
C LEU A 23 -18.44 -11.36 3.99
N TRP A 24 -18.91 -11.23 5.24
CA TRP A 24 -18.05 -10.95 6.39
C TRP A 24 -17.00 -12.05 6.60
N TYR A 25 -17.41 -13.32 6.60
CA TYR A 25 -16.51 -14.47 6.71
C TYR A 25 -15.50 -14.51 5.57
N ARG A 26 -15.94 -14.30 4.32
CA ARG A 26 -15.05 -14.25 3.16
C ARG A 26 -14.08 -13.08 3.25
N LYS A 27 -14.54 -11.90 3.66
CA LYS A 27 -13.68 -10.72 3.87
C LYS A 27 -12.61 -11.01 4.92
N ARG A 28 -12.98 -11.67 6.02
CA ARG A 28 -12.07 -12.02 7.11
C ARG A 28 -11.08 -13.13 6.73
N LYS A 29 -11.51 -14.11 5.94
CA LYS A 29 -10.69 -15.28 5.57
C LYS A 29 -9.87 -15.09 4.30
N TYR A 30 -10.39 -14.38 3.31
CA TYR A 30 -9.81 -14.24 1.96
C TYR A 30 -9.47 -12.78 1.58
N GLY A 31 -9.82 -11.81 2.42
CA GLY A 31 -9.66 -10.39 2.11
C GLY A 31 -10.79 -9.81 1.26
N CYS A 32 -10.64 -8.56 0.83
CA CYS A 32 -11.64 -7.88 0.01
C CYS A 32 -11.76 -8.50 -1.38
N ALA A 33 -12.98 -8.66 -1.86
CA ALA A 33 -13.24 -9.11 -3.22
C ALA A 33 -12.63 -8.10 -4.22
N PHE A 34 -11.78 -8.61 -5.11
CA PHE A 34 -11.14 -7.82 -6.14
C PHE A 34 -11.35 -8.45 -7.51
N ARG A 35 -11.28 -7.62 -8.55
CA ARG A 35 -11.29 -8.03 -9.95
C ARG A 35 -9.97 -7.61 -10.60
N LYS A 36 -9.58 -8.33 -11.66
CA LYS A 36 -8.36 -8.04 -12.41
C LYS A 36 -8.69 -7.27 -13.68
N ILE A 37 -7.96 -6.18 -13.92
CA ILE A 37 -8.02 -5.40 -15.15
C ILE A 37 -6.73 -5.67 -15.93
N LYS A 38 -6.87 -6.06 -17.20
CA LYS A 38 -5.73 -6.32 -18.08
C LYS A 38 -5.04 -5.02 -18.45
N LEU A 39 -3.71 -5.00 -18.36
CA LEU A 39 -2.86 -3.87 -18.71
C LEU A 39 -1.98 -4.22 -19.93
N THR A 40 -1.21 -3.24 -20.40
CA THR A 40 -0.10 -3.51 -21.32
C THR A 40 0.97 -4.39 -20.68
N ARG A 41 1.89 -4.94 -21.49
CA ARG A 41 3.03 -5.77 -21.04
C ARG A 41 2.61 -7.06 -20.31
N GLY A 42 1.41 -7.58 -20.59
CA GLY A 42 0.88 -8.81 -19.98
C GLY A 42 0.61 -8.71 -18.47
N LYS A 43 0.56 -7.49 -17.92
CA LYS A 43 0.31 -7.26 -16.49
C LYS A 43 -1.18 -7.12 -16.21
N TYR A 44 -1.54 -7.22 -14.93
CA TYR A 44 -2.91 -7.05 -14.45
C TYR A 44 -2.91 -6.18 -13.19
N ALA A 45 -3.83 -5.23 -13.10
CA ALA A 45 -4.12 -4.52 -11.86
C ALA A 45 -5.24 -5.22 -11.10
N LYS A 46 -5.13 -5.28 -9.77
CA LYS A 46 -6.25 -5.66 -8.88
C LYS A 46 -7.01 -4.39 -8.50
N VAL A 47 -8.33 -4.43 -8.58
CA VAL A 47 -9.22 -3.32 -8.22
C VAL A 47 -10.38 -3.87 -7.38
N SER A 48 -10.87 -3.08 -6.42
CA SER A 48 -12.05 -3.46 -5.64
C SER A 48 -13.25 -3.72 -6.55
N GLN A 49 -14.15 -4.62 -6.15
CA GLN A 49 -15.33 -4.94 -6.96
C GLN A 49 -16.21 -3.71 -7.25
N GLU A 50 -16.36 -2.80 -6.28
CA GLU A 50 -17.15 -1.57 -6.41
C GLU A 50 -16.62 -0.60 -7.46
N ASP A 51 -15.29 -0.47 -7.57
CA ASP A 51 -14.66 0.46 -8.50
C ASP A 51 -14.44 -0.17 -9.89
N PHE A 52 -14.65 -1.49 -10.03
CA PHE A 52 -14.25 -2.21 -11.23
C PHE A 52 -14.94 -1.70 -12.49
N GLU A 53 -16.25 -1.43 -12.45
CA GLU A 53 -17.01 -1.05 -13.64
C GLU A 53 -16.53 0.29 -14.20
N GLU A 54 -16.38 1.29 -13.32
CA GLU A 54 -15.86 2.61 -13.67
C GLU A 54 -14.42 2.52 -14.19
N ILE A 55 -13.53 1.88 -13.44
CA ILE A 55 -12.10 1.83 -13.79
C ILE A 55 -11.85 0.99 -15.04
N ASN A 56 -12.59 -0.10 -15.24
CA ASN A 56 -12.43 -0.98 -16.41
C ASN A 56 -13.01 -0.38 -17.70
N SER A 57 -13.79 0.70 -17.62
CA SER A 57 -14.25 1.43 -18.81
C SER A 57 -13.11 2.12 -19.59
N HIS A 58 -11.90 2.14 -19.02
CA HIS A 58 -10.74 2.84 -19.55
C HIS A 58 -9.61 1.89 -19.96
N LYS A 59 -8.79 2.32 -20.93
CA LYS A 59 -7.59 1.60 -21.35
C LYS A 59 -6.40 2.01 -20.49
N TRP A 60 -5.82 1.03 -19.80
CA TRP A 60 -4.71 1.23 -18.87
C TRP A 60 -3.39 0.67 -19.39
N GLN A 61 -2.30 1.37 -19.05
CA GLN A 61 -0.93 1.02 -19.39
C GLN A 61 -0.14 0.68 -18.12
N ALA A 62 0.73 -0.32 -18.20
CA ALA A 62 1.66 -0.67 -17.14
C ALA A 62 3.04 -0.03 -17.40
N VAL A 63 3.56 0.68 -16.41
CA VAL A 63 4.93 1.22 -16.39
C VAL A 63 5.72 0.59 -15.25
N ASN A 64 7.00 0.31 -15.49
CA ASN A 64 7.90 -0.15 -14.44
C ASN A 64 8.58 1.07 -13.79
N SER A 65 8.61 1.11 -12.47
CA SER A 65 9.35 2.09 -11.68
C SER A 65 10.80 1.66 -11.45
N HIS A 66 11.65 2.59 -11.01
CA HIS A 66 13.06 2.33 -10.67
C HIS A 66 13.30 1.18 -9.68
N ASN A 67 12.30 0.83 -8.84
CA ASN A 67 12.39 -0.24 -7.84
C ASN A 67 11.77 -1.58 -8.32
N ASP A 68 11.62 -1.77 -9.63
CA ASP A 68 10.95 -2.94 -10.25
C ASP A 68 9.46 -3.11 -9.91
N THR A 69 8.87 -2.10 -9.26
CA THR A 69 7.43 -2.03 -8.99
C THR A 69 6.70 -1.52 -10.21
N PHE A 70 5.66 -2.24 -10.63
CA PHE A 70 4.79 -1.81 -11.72
C PHE A 70 3.64 -0.95 -11.20
N TYR A 71 3.25 0.04 -12.00
CA TYR A 71 2.09 0.88 -11.74
C TYR A 71 1.21 0.97 -12.99
N ALA A 72 -0.09 1.14 -12.79
CA ALA A 72 -1.05 1.35 -13.85
C ALA A 72 -1.37 2.85 -14.02
N TYR A 73 -1.32 3.34 -15.25
CA TYR A 73 -1.71 4.71 -15.60
C TYR A 73 -2.47 4.76 -16.93
N ARG A 74 -3.18 5.86 -17.16
CA ARG A 74 -3.75 6.23 -18.45
C ARG A 74 -3.37 7.66 -18.81
N MET A 75 -3.50 8.01 -20.09
CA MET A 75 -3.29 9.38 -20.55
C MET A 75 -4.63 10.07 -20.67
N ILE A 76 -4.75 11.27 -20.08
CA ILE A 76 -5.93 12.12 -20.20
C ILE A 76 -5.52 13.49 -20.75
N ARG A 77 -6.49 14.25 -21.27
CA ARG A 77 -6.29 15.66 -21.66
C ARG A 77 -6.97 16.56 -20.64
N ILE A 78 -6.23 17.55 -20.13
CA ILE A 78 -6.73 18.62 -19.27
C ILE A 78 -6.20 19.93 -19.85
N ASN A 79 -7.09 20.88 -20.19
CA ASN A 79 -6.73 22.17 -20.80
C ASN A 79 -5.79 21.99 -22.01
N ASP A 80 -6.15 21.07 -22.91
CA ASP A 80 -5.37 20.65 -24.09
C ASP A 80 -3.97 20.07 -23.82
N VAL A 81 -3.56 19.96 -22.56
CA VAL A 81 -2.31 19.33 -22.15
C VAL A 81 -2.56 17.86 -21.83
N ARG A 82 -1.72 16.99 -22.40
CA ARG A 82 -1.75 15.55 -22.14
C ARG A 82 -1.07 15.25 -20.80
N LYS A 83 -1.81 14.74 -19.82
CA LYS A 83 -1.30 14.36 -18.48
C LYS A 83 -1.43 12.86 -18.22
N ARG A 84 -0.57 12.33 -17.35
CA ARG A 84 -0.65 10.94 -16.85
C ARG A 84 -1.56 10.90 -15.62
N LEU A 85 -2.64 10.13 -15.69
CA LEU A 85 -3.48 9.82 -14.53
C LEU A 85 -3.18 8.39 -14.05
N TRP A 86 -2.73 8.27 -12.80
CA TRP A 86 -2.47 6.98 -12.17
C TRP A 86 -3.76 6.31 -11.71
N MET A 87 -3.86 4.98 -11.84
CA MET A 87 -5.06 4.22 -11.48
C MET A 87 -5.43 4.40 -10.00
N HIS A 88 -4.46 4.29 -9.10
CA HIS A 88 -4.67 4.51 -7.67
C HIS A 88 -5.19 5.92 -7.36
N ARG A 89 -4.80 6.94 -8.14
CA ARG A 89 -5.30 8.31 -7.94
C ARG A 89 -6.73 8.47 -8.42
N GLU A 90 -7.05 7.87 -9.56
CA GLU A 90 -8.42 7.89 -10.09
C GLU A 90 -9.41 7.19 -9.14
N ILE A 91 -9.02 6.05 -8.56
CA ILE A 91 -9.82 5.35 -7.54
C ILE A 91 -10.03 6.22 -6.30
N MET A 92 -8.97 6.91 -5.86
CA MET A 92 -9.05 7.84 -4.72
C MET A 92 -9.63 9.22 -5.08
N LYS A 93 -10.17 9.38 -6.30
CA LYS A 93 -10.77 10.62 -6.81
C LYS A 93 -9.83 11.84 -6.73
N LEU A 94 -8.54 11.61 -6.95
CA LEU A 94 -7.49 12.63 -7.00
C LEU A 94 -7.13 13.01 -8.44
N PRO A 95 -6.83 14.30 -8.72
CA PRO A 95 -6.40 14.74 -10.04
C PRO A 95 -5.01 14.16 -10.39
N PRO A 96 -4.61 14.19 -11.68
CA PRO A 96 -3.23 13.91 -12.07
C PRO A 96 -2.24 14.78 -11.31
N PHE A 97 -1.02 14.29 -11.17
CA PHE A 97 0.06 15.08 -10.57
C PHE A 97 0.32 16.34 -11.40
N ASP A 98 0.29 17.50 -10.73
CA ASP A 98 0.62 18.78 -11.37
C ASP A 98 1.98 19.30 -10.91
N SER A 99 3.01 19.03 -11.72
CA SER A 99 4.37 19.49 -11.43
C SER A 99 4.52 21.01 -11.41
N ALA A 100 3.58 21.76 -12.01
CA ALA A 100 3.61 23.21 -12.02
C ALA A 100 3.21 23.85 -10.68
N GLN A 101 2.38 23.16 -9.87
CA GLN A 101 1.92 23.65 -8.57
C GLN A 101 2.90 23.34 -7.42
N GLY A 102 4.08 22.82 -7.74
CA GLY A 102 5.10 22.44 -6.77
C GLY A 102 4.90 21.03 -6.21
N LYS A 103 5.43 20.79 -5.01
CA LYS A 103 5.37 19.48 -4.35
C LYS A 103 3.99 19.25 -3.76
N GLU A 104 3.30 18.19 -4.18
CA GLU A 104 1.98 17.85 -3.61
C GLU A 104 2.06 17.59 -2.11
N SER A 105 1.01 18.04 -1.42
CA SER A 105 0.82 17.84 0.02
C SER A 105 0.52 16.37 0.38
N PHE A 106 0.06 15.57 -0.58
CA PHE A 106 -0.37 14.19 -0.37
C PHE A 106 0.05 13.27 -1.53
N VAL A 107 0.19 11.99 -1.20
CA VAL A 107 0.47 10.88 -2.12
C VAL A 107 -0.47 9.72 -1.77
N VAL A 108 -0.67 8.80 -2.71
CA VAL A 108 -1.42 7.57 -2.44
C VAL A 108 -0.41 6.46 -2.18
N ASP A 109 -0.43 5.90 -0.97
CA ASP A 109 0.40 4.76 -0.57
C ASP A 109 -0.31 3.44 -0.86
N HIS A 110 0.48 2.40 -1.15
CA HIS A 110 0.05 1.02 -1.33
C HIS A 110 0.53 0.21 -0.13
N GLY A 111 -0.39 -0.17 0.77
CA GLY A 111 -0.04 -0.82 2.04
C GLY A 111 0.78 -2.11 1.89
N ASP A 112 0.54 -2.89 0.83
CA ASP A 112 1.29 -4.09 0.49
C ASP A 112 2.58 -3.84 -0.32
N GLY A 113 2.80 -2.62 -0.80
CA GLY A 113 3.91 -2.23 -1.67
C GLY A 113 3.78 -2.70 -3.13
N ASP A 114 2.66 -3.31 -3.53
CA ASP A 114 2.37 -3.71 -4.91
C ASP A 114 1.63 -2.57 -5.62
N GLY A 115 2.33 -1.84 -6.49
CA GLY A 115 1.75 -0.73 -7.26
C GLY A 115 0.65 -1.14 -8.26
N LEU A 116 0.45 -2.45 -8.48
CA LEU A 116 -0.68 -2.99 -9.26
C LEU A 116 -1.85 -3.45 -8.38
N ASN A 117 -1.70 -3.49 -7.05
CA ASN A 117 -2.81 -3.73 -6.14
C ASN A 117 -3.52 -2.43 -5.77
N ASN A 118 -4.46 -2.01 -6.61
CA ASN A 118 -5.23 -0.79 -6.46
C ASN A 118 -6.60 -1.07 -5.77
N THR A 119 -6.67 -2.05 -4.88
CA THR A 119 -7.86 -2.27 -4.07
C THR A 119 -7.99 -1.16 -3.03
N LYS A 120 -9.20 -0.65 -2.80
CA LYS A 120 -9.46 0.50 -1.94
C LYS A 120 -8.93 0.34 -0.52
N ASN A 121 -9.03 -0.85 0.06
CA ASN A 121 -8.48 -1.15 1.39
C ASN A 121 -6.94 -1.22 1.41
N ASN A 122 -6.28 -1.32 0.26
CA ASN A 122 -4.83 -1.30 0.12
C ASN A 122 -4.28 0.11 -0.16
N LEU A 123 -5.15 1.07 -0.48
CA LEU A 123 -4.78 2.44 -0.81
C LEU A 123 -5.03 3.37 0.38
N SER A 124 -4.14 4.34 0.59
CA SER A 124 -4.34 5.38 1.60
C SER A 124 -3.78 6.70 1.11
N ILE A 125 -4.50 7.80 1.34
CA ILE A 125 -3.99 9.15 1.07
C ILE A 125 -3.17 9.55 2.28
N VAL A 126 -1.87 9.74 2.08
CA VAL A 126 -0.91 10.06 3.13
C VAL A 126 -0.05 11.23 2.72
N THR A 127 0.58 11.90 3.67
CA THR A 127 1.60 12.90 3.35
C THR A 127 2.87 12.22 2.83
N PRO A 128 3.72 12.93 2.05
CA PRO A 128 5.02 12.41 1.64
C PRO A 128 5.91 11.98 2.82
N ALA A 129 5.76 12.64 3.98
CA ALA A 129 6.48 12.28 5.20
C ALA A 129 6.01 10.94 5.76
N GLU A 130 4.70 10.75 5.92
CA GLU A 130 4.11 9.48 6.39
C GLU A 130 4.44 8.31 5.46
N ASN A 131 4.35 8.52 4.14
CA ASN A 131 4.75 7.50 3.16
C ASN A 131 6.22 7.08 3.34
N SER A 132 7.10 8.03 3.65
CA SER A 132 8.51 7.72 3.93
C SER A 132 8.69 6.87 5.20
N TYR A 133 7.82 7.05 6.19
CA TYR A 133 7.83 6.28 7.44
C TYR A 133 7.42 4.82 7.21
N ASN A 134 6.54 4.56 6.25
CA ASN A 134 6.13 3.20 5.87
C ASN A 134 7.16 2.47 4.97
N ARG A 135 8.17 3.19 4.45
CA ARG A 135 9.13 2.61 3.50
C ARG A 135 9.89 1.41 4.08
N ARG A 136 9.98 0.32 3.32
CA ARG A 136 10.82 -0.84 3.68
C ARG A 136 12.30 -0.48 3.63
N LYS A 137 13.13 -1.18 4.39
CA LYS A 137 14.59 -1.09 4.27
C LYS A 137 14.99 -1.54 2.86
N MET A 138 15.83 -0.75 2.20
CA MET A 138 16.45 -1.18 0.94
C MET A 138 17.51 -2.24 1.27
N GLU A 139 17.38 -3.42 0.68
CA GLU A 139 18.28 -4.56 0.92
C GLU A 139 19.65 -4.36 0.25
N ARG A 140 19.71 -3.55 -0.82
CA ARG A 140 20.95 -3.33 -1.57
C ARG A 140 21.85 -2.31 -0.85
N SER A 141 23.11 -2.70 -0.61
CA SER A 141 24.21 -1.83 -0.14
C SER A 141 24.14 -1.29 1.30
N CYS A 142 23.38 -1.93 2.20
CA CYS A 142 23.33 -1.53 3.60
C CYS A 142 24.21 -2.40 4.51
N ALA A 143 24.92 -1.78 5.45
CA ALA A 143 25.74 -2.48 6.45
C ALA A 143 24.91 -3.19 7.55
N SER A 144 23.59 -3.01 7.54
CA SER A 144 22.66 -3.66 8.46
C SER A 144 21.40 -4.04 7.71
N LYS A 145 20.81 -5.19 8.09
CA LYS A 145 19.55 -5.69 7.55
C LYS A 145 18.32 -4.96 8.10
N TYR A 146 18.47 -4.25 9.22
CA TYR A 146 17.35 -3.58 9.88
C TYR A 146 17.22 -2.10 9.48
N LYS A 147 15.97 -1.63 9.44
CA LYS A 147 15.60 -0.24 9.22
C LYS A 147 16.08 0.63 10.39
N GLY A 148 16.63 1.80 10.05
CA GLY A 148 17.16 2.75 11.02
C GLY A 148 18.49 2.37 11.68
N VAL A 149 19.06 1.21 11.31
CA VAL A 149 20.32 0.70 11.88
C VAL A 149 21.44 0.79 10.85
N THR A 150 22.61 1.22 11.32
CA THR A 150 23.85 1.29 10.54
C THR A 150 25.05 0.88 11.42
N LEU A 151 25.97 0.09 10.87
CA LEU A 151 27.23 -0.25 11.54
C LEU A 151 28.23 0.92 11.49
N ASP A 152 28.64 1.44 12.64
CA ASP A 152 29.78 2.35 12.78
C ASP A 152 31.07 1.52 12.83
N LYS A 153 31.68 1.29 11.67
CA LYS A 153 32.89 0.45 11.53
C LYS A 153 34.06 0.90 12.40
N ARG A 154 34.18 2.21 12.67
CA ARG A 154 35.29 2.76 13.48
C ARG A 154 35.16 2.37 14.95
N ARG A 155 33.92 2.34 15.46
CA ARG A 155 33.64 2.00 16.86
C ARG A 155 33.22 0.54 17.07
N ASN A 156 33.02 -0.19 15.96
CA ASN A 156 32.46 -1.53 15.93
C ASN A 156 31.13 -1.64 16.71
N LYS A 157 30.25 -0.64 16.55
CA LYS A 157 28.93 -0.58 17.19
C LYS A 157 27.82 -0.30 16.18
N TYR A 158 26.62 -0.80 16.45
CA TYR A 158 25.41 -0.54 15.67
C TYR A 158 24.72 0.72 16.17
N ARG A 159 24.61 1.73 15.31
CA ARG A 159 23.91 2.97 15.61
C ARG A 159 22.47 2.87 15.16
N ALA A 160 21.54 3.22 16.04
CA ALA A 160 20.13 3.38 15.71
C ALA A 160 19.78 4.87 15.60
N GLN A 161 19.06 5.22 14.55
CA GLN A 161 18.55 6.59 14.33
C GLN A 161 17.20 6.56 13.62
N ILE A 162 16.39 7.57 13.88
CA ILE A 162 15.07 7.74 13.26
C ILE A 162 14.93 9.18 12.78
N THR A 163 14.22 9.40 11.67
CA THR A 163 13.99 10.76 11.14
C THR A 163 12.54 11.14 11.30
N PHE A 164 12.23 12.14 12.12
CA PHE A 164 10.87 12.60 12.35
C PHE A 164 10.77 14.08 12.01
N LYS A 165 9.80 14.44 11.17
CA LYS A 165 9.59 15.83 10.68
C LYS A 165 10.88 16.51 10.17
N GLY A 166 11.73 15.75 9.47
CA GLY A 166 12.99 16.25 8.90
C GLY A 166 14.17 16.29 9.88
N ILE A 167 13.96 15.97 11.16
CA ILE A 167 15.01 15.96 12.18
C ILE A 167 15.49 14.53 12.41
N VAL A 168 16.81 14.33 12.41
CA VAL A 168 17.43 13.03 12.73
C VAL A 168 17.60 12.92 14.25
N ILE A 169 16.91 11.97 14.85
CA ILE A 169 16.99 11.64 16.27
C ILE A 169 17.90 10.42 16.43
N ARG A 170 18.94 10.55 17.26
CA ARG A 170 19.86 9.46 17.58
C ARG A 170 19.30 8.69 18.76
N LEU A 171 19.02 7.41 18.55
CA LEU A 171 18.41 6.54 19.57
C LEU A 171 19.47 5.85 20.43
N GLY A 172 20.70 5.73 19.92
CA GLY A 172 21.82 5.17 20.68
C GLY A 172 22.82 4.44 19.79
N SER A 173 23.83 3.87 20.44
CA SER A 173 24.79 2.94 19.84
C SER A 173 24.85 1.68 20.69
N PHE A 174 24.76 0.53 20.06
CA PHE A 174 24.58 -0.77 20.68
C PHE A 174 25.63 -1.75 20.16
N ASP A 175 26.01 -2.72 20.97
CA ASP A 175 26.95 -3.76 20.55
C ASP A 175 26.27 -4.83 19.68
N ASN A 176 24.94 -4.94 19.77
CA ASN A 176 24.13 -5.89 19.03
C ASN A 176 23.20 -5.19 18.03
N GLU A 177 23.21 -5.67 16.78
CA GLU A 177 22.34 -5.20 15.70
C GLU A 177 20.85 -5.31 16.06
N ILE A 178 20.45 -6.41 16.71
CA ILE A 178 19.06 -6.65 17.13
C ILE A 178 18.63 -5.64 18.20
N ALA A 179 19.52 -5.30 19.13
CA ALA A 179 19.22 -4.32 20.18
C ALA A 179 18.97 -2.93 19.56
N ALA A 180 19.82 -2.52 18.61
CA ALA A 180 19.63 -1.29 17.84
C ALA A 180 18.30 -1.29 17.06
N ALA A 181 17.93 -2.42 16.47
CA ALA A 181 16.68 -2.56 15.72
C ALA A 181 15.44 -2.51 16.63
N LYS A 182 15.49 -3.09 17.83
CA LYS A 182 14.41 -2.98 18.83
C LYS A 182 14.22 -1.54 19.31
N ALA A 183 15.31 -0.82 19.57
CA ALA A 183 15.26 0.60 19.94
C ALA A 183 14.63 1.45 18.82
N TYR A 184 14.95 1.15 17.56
CA TYR A 184 14.28 1.78 16.42
C TYR A 184 12.78 1.49 16.39
N ASP A 185 12.38 0.22 16.58
CA ASP A 185 10.97 -0.17 16.52
C ASP A 185 10.15 0.50 17.64
N GLU A 186 10.70 0.63 18.83
CA GLU A 186 10.07 1.38 19.93
C GLU A 186 9.84 2.84 19.56
N ALA A 187 10.88 3.53 19.09
CA ALA A 187 10.75 4.91 18.63
C ALA A 187 9.80 5.06 17.44
N ALA A 188 9.79 4.09 16.51
CA ALA A 188 8.90 4.11 15.36
C ALA A 188 7.43 3.95 15.78
N ARG A 189 7.11 3.08 16.74
CA ARG A 189 5.74 2.95 17.28
C ARG A 189 5.26 4.27 17.89
N GLU A 190 6.11 4.94 18.64
CA GLU A 190 5.76 6.20 19.30
C GLU A 190 5.61 7.37 18.31
N LEU A 191 6.59 7.53 17.42
CA LEU A 191 6.68 8.70 16.54
C LEU A 191 5.85 8.56 15.25
N TYR A 192 5.86 7.38 14.62
CA TYR A 192 5.20 7.15 13.33
C TYR A 192 3.81 6.51 13.47
N ARG A 193 3.50 5.92 14.64
CA ARG A 193 2.19 5.34 14.97
C ARG A 193 1.73 4.32 13.91
N GLU A 194 0.59 4.54 13.28
CA GLU A 194 0.01 3.63 12.27
C GLU A 194 0.85 3.49 10.99
N TYR A 195 1.71 4.47 10.70
CA TYR A 195 2.62 4.44 9.54
C TYR A 195 3.97 3.76 9.84
N ALA A 196 4.14 3.26 11.07
CA ALA A 196 5.40 2.66 11.50
C ALA A 196 5.65 1.31 10.80
N LYS A 197 6.63 1.27 9.89
CA LYS A 197 7.19 0.00 9.41
C LYS A 197 8.25 -0.51 10.39
N LEU A 198 7.87 -1.49 11.21
CA LEU A 198 8.73 -2.14 12.20
C LEU A 198 9.64 -3.20 11.58
N ASN A 199 10.76 -3.46 12.24
CA ASN A 199 11.68 -4.55 11.95
C ASN A 199 11.16 -5.90 12.48
N PHE A 200 10.49 -5.87 13.64
CA PHE A 200 9.89 -7.02 14.31
C PHE A 200 8.37 -6.81 14.46
N PRO A 201 7.57 -7.22 13.44
CA PRO A 201 6.12 -7.10 13.46
C PRO A 201 5.44 -8.12 14.38
#